data_AF-A0AAJ0UHG3-F1
#
_entry.id   AF-A0AAJ0UHG3-F1
#
_cell.length_a   1.000
_cell.length_b   1.000
_cell.length_c   1.000
_cell.angle_alpha   90.00
_cell.angle_beta   90.00
_cell.angle_gamma   90.00
#
_symmetry.space_group_name_H-M   'P 1'
#
loop_
_entity.id
_entity.type
_entity.pdbx_description
1 polymer ?
#
loop_
_entity_poly.entity_id
_entity_poly.type
_entity_poly.pdbx_seq_one_letter_code
_entity_poly.pdbx_strand_id
1 'polypeptide(L)'
;MAAIERLALVHGLRGVRRWLPGRGSRHARALERVRQLPAYQVALWPDGWDFMMTEGLLVRETHEMAEARRWYAMAARNGVPRSGRLATPTARTMGLYGIGFPEPILDLVGRQFASEQAASVAVRLIAGEWVEQRRRMLAQNPIDVFALQQQTWCGSRHPPPIHSTDLCRLAHRLLELCATEGLLPPLDAEVDARVDTGYGLATWYCQVKVGLRQARSRYGSRLWREPIVETLELALIPWNRAVLRDGRAWRLLRVEVLIEDV
;
A
#
# COMPACT_ATOMS: atom_id res chain seq x y z
N MET A 1 25.50 1.22 17.77
CA MET A 1 25.20 0.77 19.15
C MET A 1 26.32 1.05 20.16
N ALA A 2 27.61 1.07 19.78
CA ALA A 2 28.72 1.23 20.75
C ALA A 2 28.92 2.64 21.37
N ALA A 3 28.32 3.71 20.82
CA ALA A 3 28.49 5.08 21.32
C ALA A 3 27.54 5.43 22.49
N ILE A 4 26.37 4.79 22.56
CA ILE A 4 25.34 5.06 23.57
C ILE A 4 25.66 4.33 24.89
N GLU A 5 26.28 3.14 24.80
CA GLU A 5 26.69 2.37 25.98
C GLU A 5 27.82 3.04 26.77
N ARG A 6 28.69 3.82 26.11
CA ARG A 6 29.75 4.58 26.78
C ARG A 6 29.23 5.77 27.59
N LEU A 7 28.17 6.44 27.13
CA LEU A 7 27.54 7.55 27.87
C LEU A 7 26.80 7.08 29.13
N ALA A 8 26.23 5.88 29.11
CA ALA A 8 25.49 5.33 30.26
C ALA A 8 26.41 4.90 31.43
N LEU A 9 27.66 4.54 31.15
CA LEU A 9 28.64 4.13 32.17
C LEU A 9 29.25 5.32 32.92
N VAL A 10 29.39 6.47 32.26
CA VAL A 10 29.99 7.69 32.83
C VAL A 10 29.08 8.36 33.88
N HIS A 11 27.76 8.17 33.78
CA HIS A 11 26.78 8.89 34.63
C HIS A 11 26.16 8.06 35.76
N GLY A 12 26.69 6.88 36.08
CA GLY A 12 26.29 6.16 37.31
C GLY A 12 24.81 5.81 37.42
N LEU A 13 24.08 5.71 36.29
CA LEU A 13 22.64 5.40 36.28
C LEU A 13 22.41 3.89 36.46
N ARG A 14 22.69 3.38 37.66
CA ARG A 14 22.24 2.05 38.11
C ARG A 14 20.72 2.08 38.33
N GLY A 15 19.95 1.95 37.26
CA GLY A 15 18.48 1.93 37.35
C GLY A 15 17.70 1.69 36.05
N VAL A 16 18.34 1.60 34.89
CA VAL A 16 17.63 1.60 33.58
C VAL A 16 17.22 0.20 33.11
N ARG A 17 17.16 -0.81 33.99
CA ARG A 17 16.66 -2.16 33.63
C ARG A 17 15.14 -2.31 33.71
N ARG A 18 14.37 -1.27 34.09
CA ARG A 18 12.94 -1.38 34.38
C ARG A 18 11.97 -0.68 33.40
N TRP A 19 12.45 -0.18 32.26
CA TRP A 19 11.64 0.65 31.33
C TRP A 19 11.51 0.13 29.89
N LEU A 20 11.87 -1.13 29.61
CA LEU A 20 11.49 -1.75 28.35
C LEU A 20 10.16 -2.51 28.56
N PRO A 21 9.01 -2.05 28.02
CA PRO A 21 7.83 -2.90 27.98
C PRO A 21 8.21 -4.15 27.18
N GLY A 22 8.34 -5.25 27.90
CA GLY A 22 8.89 -6.51 27.38
C GLY A 22 8.10 -6.97 26.16
N ARG A 23 8.78 -7.65 25.23
CA ARG A 23 8.17 -8.29 24.05
C ARG A 23 6.84 -9.01 24.35
N GLY A 24 6.68 -9.59 25.54
CA GLY A 24 5.44 -10.23 25.99
C GLY A 24 4.22 -9.29 26.03
N SER A 25 4.39 -8.02 26.42
CA SER A 25 3.29 -7.04 26.44
C SER A 25 2.84 -6.62 25.04
N ARG A 26 3.78 -6.51 24.09
CA ARG A 26 3.47 -6.18 22.68
C ARG A 26 2.81 -7.36 21.97
N HIS A 27 3.32 -8.57 22.19
CA HIS A 27 2.74 -9.78 21.62
C HIS A 27 1.32 -10.02 22.14
N ALA A 28 1.08 -9.88 23.45
CA ALA A 28 -0.25 -10.05 24.04
C ALA A 28 -1.26 -9.02 23.48
N ARG A 29 -0.87 -7.75 23.35
CA ARG A 29 -1.72 -6.72 22.72
C ARG A 29 -2.00 -7.00 21.26
N ALA A 30 -1.00 -7.45 20.50
CA ALA A 30 -1.17 -7.81 19.09
C ALA A 30 -2.12 -9.02 18.95
N LEU A 31 -1.93 -10.06 19.77
CA LEU A 31 -2.79 -11.22 19.78
C LEU A 31 -4.25 -10.84 20.08
N GLU A 32 -4.46 -10.00 21.09
CA GLU A 32 -5.80 -9.52 21.45
C GLU A 32 -6.42 -8.72 20.31
N ARG A 33 -5.63 -7.88 19.63
CA ARG A 33 -6.09 -7.14 18.45
C ARG A 33 -6.49 -8.06 17.30
N VAL A 34 -5.75 -9.16 17.04
CA VAL A 34 -6.14 -10.18 16.04
C VAL A 34 -7.47 -10.85 16.42
N ARG A 35 -7.69 -11.13 17.71
CA ARG A 35 -8.95 -11.72 18.19
C ARG A 35 -10.15 -10.80 17.99
N GLN A 36 -9.93 -9.48 18.10
CA GLN A 36 -10.96 -8.47 17.93
C GLN A 36 -11.25 -8.11 16.47
N LEU A 37 -10.45 -8.60 15.50
CA LEU A 37 -10.69 -8.30 14.10
C LEU A 37 -12.06 -8.83 13.64
N PRO A 38 -12.87 -8.01 12.94
CA PRO A 38 -14.12 -8.47 12.35
C PRO A 38 -13.86 -9.51 11.27
N ALA A 39 -14.85 -10.36 11.00
CA ALA A 39 -14.69 -11.52 10.11
C ALA A 39 -14.28 -11.12 8.69
N TYR A 40 -14.80 -10.01 8.18
CA TYR A 40 -14.43 -9.52 6.85
C TYR A 40 -12.92 -9.19 6.80
N GLN A 41 -12.37 -8.48 7.79
CA GLN A 41 -10.94 -8.15 7.84
C GLN A 41 -10.07 -9.39 7.95
N VAL A 42 -10.49 -10.40 8.73
CA VAL A 42 -9.75 -11.67 8.83
C VAL A 42 -9.72 -12.39 7.49
N ALA A 43 -10.86 -12.45 6.80
CA ALA A 43 -11.00 -13.18 5.55
C ALA A 43 -9.99 -12.71 4.49
N LEU A 44 -9.89 -11.41 4.27
CA LEU A 44 -9.02 -10.86 3.23
C LEU A 44 -7.88 -10.02 3.80
N TRP A 45 -7.37 -10.42 4.96
CA TRP A 45 -6.17 -9.82 5.52
C TRP A 45 -4.96 -10.06 4.60
N PRO A 46 -4.06 -9.08 4.40
CA PRO A 46 -4.15 -7.73 4.96
C PRO A 46 -5.08 -6.81 4.17
N ASP A 47 -5.26 -6.95 2.86
CA ASP A 47 -5.63 -5.85 1.94
C ASP A 47 -6.70 -6.16 0.87
N GLY A 48 -7.60 -7.13 1.07
CA GLY A 48 -8.64 -7.44 0.07
C GLY A 48 -9.95 -6.65 0.18
N TRP A 49 -9.95 -5.49 0.85
CA TRP A 49 -11.15 -4.64 0.99
C TRP A 49 -10.82 -3.18 0.71
N ASP A 50 -11.67 -2.53 -0.07
CA ASP A 50 -11.66 -1.09 -0.30
C ASP A 50 -12.82 -0.44 0.46
N PHE A 51 -12.53 0.64 1.19
CA PHE A 51 -13.53 1.41 1.93
C PHE A 51 -13.96 2.62 1.11
N MET A 52 -15.23 2.66 0.71
CA MET A 52 -15.82 3.74 -0.07
C MET A 52 -16.66 4.60 0.89
N MET A 53 -16.24 5.85 1.12
CA MET A 53 -16.77 6.75 2.16
C MET A 53 -18.30 6.89 2.16
N THR A 54 -18.94 6.75 1.00
CA THR A 54 -20.39 6.91 0.80
C THR A 54 -21.10 5.62 0.40
N GLU A 55 -20.33 4.56 0.12
CA GLU A 55 -20.77 3.43 -0.67
C GLU A 55 -20.48 2.08 0.03
N GLY A 56 -19.80 2.10 1.18
CA GLY A 56 -19.58 0.91 2.00
C GLY A 56 -18.26 0.20 1.66
N LEU A 57 -18.26 -1.13 1.60
CA LEU A 57 -17.05 -1.93 1.39
C LEU A 57 -17.10 -2.67 0.07
N LEU A 58 -16.09 -2.47 -0.77
CA LEU A 58 -15.87 -3.25 -1.98
C LEU A 58 -14.85 -4.35 -1.71
N VAL A 59 -15.11 -5.54 -2.23
CA VAL A 59 -14.16 -6.66 -2.18
C VAL A 59 -13.17 -6.51 -3.34
N ARG A 60 -11.89 -6.37 -3.01
CA ARG A 60 -10.82 -6.20 -3.99
C ARG A 60 -10.25 -7.56 -4.38
N GLU A 61 -9.90 -7.71 -5.66
CA GLU A 61 -9.06 -8.81 -6.09
C GLU A 61 -7.61 -8.60 -5.61
N THR A 62 -7.11 -9.45 -4.72
CA THR A 62 -5.67 -9.51 -4.42
C THR A 62 -4.95 -10.41 -5.42
N HIS A 63 -3.60 -10.34 -5.44
CA HIS A 63 -2.80 -11.23 -6.27
C HIS A 63 -3.05 -12.71 -5.93
N GLU A 64 -3.14 -13.04 -4.65
CA GLU A 64 -3.39 -14.38 -4.16
C GLU A 64 -4.81 -14.87 -4.52
N MET A 65 -5.80 -13.97 -4.55
CA MET A 65 -7.15 -14.30 -5.03
C MET A 65 -7.19 -14.51 -6.55
N ALA A 66 -6.43 -13.72 -7.31
CA ALA A 66 -6.28 -13.92 -8.76
C ALA A 66 -5.60 -15.26 -9.07
N GLU A 67 -4.54 -15.59 -8.32
CA GLU A 67 -3.86 -16.88 -8.43
C GLU A 67 -4.79 -18.03 -8.04
N ALA A 68 -5.48 -17.93 -6.91
CA ALA A 68 -6.46 -18.92 -6.48
C ALA A 68 -7.52 -19.22 -7.56
N ARG A 69 -8.04 -18.18 -8.25
CA ARG A 69 -8.95 -18.38 -9.39
C ARG A 69 -8.30 -19.10 -10.56
N ARG A 70 -7.04 -18.81 -10.89
CA ARG A 70 -6.30 -19.54 -11.95
C ARG A 70 -6.19 -21.03 -11.62
N TRP A 71 -5.93 -21.37 -10.35
CA TRP A 71 -5.88 -22.75 -9.89
C TRP A 71 -7.24 -23.45 -10.00
N TYR A 72 -8.33 -22.82 -9.59
CA TYR A 72 -9.68 -23.38 -9.78
C TYR A 72 -10.04 -23.54 -11.26
N ALA A 73 -9.70 -22.57 -12.10
CA ALA A 73 -9.92 -22.66 -13.55
C ALA A 73 -9.11 -23.82 -14.18
N MET A 74 -7.86 -24.01 -13.75
CA MET A 74 -7.03 -25.14 -14.16
C MET A 74 -7.61 -26.47 -13.69
N ALA A 75 -8.07 -26.56 -12.45
CA ALA A 75 -8.71 -27.75 -11.89
C ALA A 75 -9.98 -28.12 -12.67
N ALA A 76 -10.82 -27.12 -12.98
CA ALA A 76 -12.04 -27.32 -13.77
C ALA A 76 -11.73 -27.84 -15.19
N ARG A 77 -10.69 -27.31 -15.86
CA ARG A 77 -10.25 -27.82 -17.17
C ARG A 77 -9.80 -29.28 -17.14
N ASN A 78 -9.28 -29.72 -16.00
CA ASN A 78 -8.82 -31.10 -15.79
C ASN A 78 -9.90 -32.01 -15.20
N GLY A 79 -11.17 -31.59 -15.21
CA GLY A 79 -12.30 -32.41 -14.74
C GLY A 79 -12.32 -32.63 -13.22
N VAL A 80 -11.57 -31.85 -12.44
CA VAL A 80 -11.65 -31.90 -10.98
C VAL A 80 -12.95 -31.20 -10.55
N PRO A 81 -13.89 -31.90 -9.91
CA PRO A 81 -15.19 -31.33 -9.60
C PRO A 81 -15.10 -30.16 -8.62
N ARG A 82 -15.96 -29.17 -8.84
CA ARG A 82 -16.27 -28.09 -7.89
C ARG A 82 -17.00 -28.66 -6.69
N SER A 83 -16.27 -29.19 -5.72
CA SER A 83 -16.86 -29.42 -4.41
C SER A 83 -16.53 -28.21 -3.55
N GLY A 84 -17.56 -27.49 -3.07
CA GLY A 84 -17.42 -26.35 -2.15
C GLY A 84 -16.85 -26.71 -0.76
N ARG A 85 -16.19 -27.87 -0.62
CA ARG A 85 -15.48 -28.30 0.58
C ARG A 85 -14.01 -27.94 0.44
N LEU A 86 -13.43 -27.47 1.54
CA LEU A 86 -11.98 -27.23 1.73
C LEU A 86 -11.08 -28.48 1.50
N ALA A 87 -11.67 -29.63 1.16
CA ALA A 87 -11.02 -30.93 1.05
C ALA A 87 -10.74 -31.38 -0.38
N THR A 88 -10.93 -30.54 -1.40
CA THR A 88 -10.50 -30.88 -2.77
C THR A 88 -8.98 -31.01 -2.83
N PRO A 89 -8.41 -31.88 -3.69
CA PRO A 89 -6.98 -31.92 -3.95
C PRO A 89 -6.42 -30.53 -4.30
N THR A 90 -7.17 -29.75 -5.08
CA THR A 90 -6.84 -28.37 -5.44
C THR A 90 -6.75 -27.46 -4.21
N ALA A 91 -7.74 -27.48 -3.32
CA ALA A 91 -7.72 -26.67 -2.10
C ALA A 91 -6.56 -27.04 -1.17
N ARG A 92 -6.23 -28.34 -1.06
CA ARG A 92 -5.06 -28.80 -0.30
C ARG A 92 -3.76 -28.30 -0.89
N THR A 93 -3.58 -28.43 -2.21
CA THR A 93 -2.37 -27.95 -2.89
C THR A 93 -2.24 -26.43 -2.76
N MET A 94 -3.31 -25.68 -2.99
CA MET A 94 -3.33 -24.23 -2.80
C MET A 94 -2.99 -23.82 -1.36
N GLY A 95 -3.45 -24.60 -0.37
CA GLY A 95 -3.09 -24.43 1.04
C GLY A 95 -1.59 -24.56 1.30
N LEU A 96 -0.89 -25.48 0.63
CA LEU A 96 0.57 -25.62 0.72
C LEU A 96 1.32 -24.41 0.18
N TYR A 97 0.78 -23.75 -0.84
CA TYR A 97 1.35 -22.54 -1.44
C TYR A 97 0.87 -21.23 -0.80
N GLY A 98 0.07 -21.28 0.26
CA GLY A 98 -0.43 -20.09 0.96
C GLY A 98 -1.51 -19.30 0.21
N ILE A 99 -2.05 -19.84 -0.89
CA ILE A 99 -3.09 -19.21 -1.75
C ILE A 99 -4.48 -19.85 -1.55
N GLY A 100 -4.68 -20.55 -0.44
CA GLY A 100 -5.92 -21.30 -0.14
C GLY A 100 -7.11 -20.40 0.18
N PHE A 101 -7.81 -19.90 -0.85
CA PHE A 101 -9.10 -19.23 -0.74
C PHE A 101 -10.25 -20.18 -1.11
N PRO A 102 -11.35 -20.22 -0.34
CA PRO A 102 -12.59 -20.88 -0.75
C PRO A 102 -13.20 -20.21 -1.99
N GLU A 103 -13.75 -20.98 -2.92
CA GLU A 103 -14.48 -20.42 -4.09
C GLU A 103 -15.54 -19.35 -3.68
N PRO A 104 -16.37 -19.56 -2.62
CA PRO A 104 -17.33 -18.54 -2.21
C PRO A 104 -16.71 -17.20 -1.81
N ILE A 105 -15.47 -17.20 -1.29
CA ILE A 105 -14.74 -15.97 -0.97
C ILE A 105 -14.25 -15.29 -2.26
N LEU A 106 -13.86 -16.07 -3.27
CA LEU A 106 -13.46 -15.52 -4.57
C LEU A 106 -14.65 -14.94 -5.34
N ASP A 107 -15.83 -15.51 -5.19
CA ASP A 107 -17.09 -15.02 -5.78
C ASP A 107 -17.55 -13.68 -5.17
N LEU A 108 -16.95 -13.27 -4.05
CA LEU A 108 -17.16 -11.95 -3.50
C LEU A 108 -16.40 -10.85 -4.25
N VAL A 109 -15.38 -11.16 -5.06
CA VAL A 109 -14.59 -10.13 -5.75
C VAL A 109 -15.48 -9.20 -6.58
N GLY A 110 -15.28 -7.89 -6.40
CA GLY A 110 -16.08 -6.85 -7.05
C GLY A 110 -17.45 -6.64 -6.42
N ARG A 111 -17.84 -7.41 -5.39
CA ARG A 111 -19.07 -7.16 -4.64
C ARG A 111 -18.90 -6.04 -3.63
N GLN A 112 -19.96 -5.26 -3.52
CA GLN A 112 -20.08 -4.15 -2.60
C GLN A 112 -21.05 -4.52 -1.46
N PHE A 113 -20.68 -4.16 -0.24
CA PHE A 113 -21.48 -4.33 0.96
C PHE A 113 -21.78 -2.97 1.57
N ALA A 114 -23.03 -2.75 1.97
CA ALA A 114 -23.47 -1.49 2.54
C ALA A 114 -22.76 -1.12 3.87
N SER A 115 -22.19 -2.09 4.58
CA SER A 115 -21.47 -1.85 5.84
C SER A 115 -20.52 -2.97 6.22
N GLU A 116 -19.61 -2.69 7.16
CA GLU A 116 -18.66 -3.66 7.74
C GLU A 116 -19.38 -4.84 8.40
N GLN A 117 -20.55 -4.56 8.99
CA GLN A 117 -21.39 -5.57 9.61
C GLN A 117 -21.99 -6.50 8.56
N ALA A 118 -22.51 -5.95 7.45
CA ALA A 118 -23.04 -6.73 6.34
C ALA A 118 -21.96 -7.63 5.72
N ALA A 119 -20.76 -7.08 5.48
CA ALA A 119 -19.61 -7.84 5.00
C ALA A 119 -19.21 -8.97 5.98
N SER A 120 -19.16 -8.68 7.28
CA SER A 120 -18.83 -9.68 8.31
C SER A 120 -19.83 -10.83 8.36
N VAL A 121 -21.12 -10.53 8.28
CA VAL A 121 -22.18 -11.54 8.26
C VAL A 121 -22.09 -12.40 7.01
N ALA A 122 -21.97 -11.78 5.83
CA ALA A 122 -21.84 -12.51 4.56
C ALA A 122 -20.64 -13.45 4.56
N VAL A 123 -19.47 -12.95 4.98
CA VAL A 123 -18.23 -13.72 5.06
C VAL A 123 -18.35 -14.91 6.04
N ARG A 124 -19.00 -14.71 7.20
CA ARG A 124 -19.25 -15.81 8.15
C ARG A 124 -20.20 -16.87 7.58
N LEU A 125 -21.24 -16.46 6.87
CA LEU A 125 -22.21 -17.38 6.28
C LEU A 125 -21.60 -18.28 5.21
N ILE A 126 -20.72 -17.73 4.37
CA ILE A 126 -20.17 -18.48 3.23
C ILE A 126 -18.85 -19.20 3.54
N ALA A 127 -18.13 -18.79 4.58
CA ALA A 127 -16.78 -19.29 4.86
C ALA A 127 -16.39 -19.26 6.35
N GLY A 128 -17.34 -19.37 7.28
CA GLY A 128 -17.09 -19.21 8.72
C GLY A 128 -15.96 -20.07 9.28
N GLU A 129 -15.93 -21.36 8.97
CA GLU A 129 -14.87 -22.27 9.45
C GLU A 129 -13.48 -21.87 8.92
N TRP A 130 -13.40 -21.49 7.65
CA TRP A 130 -12.16 -21.02 7.03
C TRP A 130 -11.68 -19.69 7.64
N VAL A 131 -12.59 -18.78 7.97
CA VAL A 131 -12.27 -17.52 8.66
C VAL A 131 -11.68 -17.80 10.03
N GLU A 132 -12.23 -18.74 10.80
CA GLU A 132 -11.68 -19.09 12.11
C GLU A 132 -10.33 -19.83 12.01
N GLN A 133 -10.14 -20.64 10.97
CA GLN A 133 -8.81 -21.18 10.66
C GLN A 133 -7.81 -20.06 10.35
N ARG A 134 -8.19 -19.10 9.49
CA ARG A 134 -7.34 -17.97 9.11
C ARG A 134 -7.03 -17.07 10.31
N ARG A 135 -8.00 -16.83 11.20
CA ARG A 135 -7.78 -16.10 12.47
C ARG A 135 -6.73 -16.79 13.32
N ARG A 136 -6.78 -18.13 13.46
CA ARG A 136 -5.77 -18.91 14.17
C ARG A 136 -4.39 -18.78 13.53
N MET A 137 -4.30 -18.77 12.20
CA MET A 137 -3.04 -18.54 11.49
C MET A 137 -2.47 -17.14 11.77
N LEU A 138 -3.29 -16.09 11.71
CA LEU A 138 -2.86 -14.73 12.05
C LEU A 138 -2.40 -14.63 13.51
N ALA A 139 -3.05 -15.36 14.41
CA ALA A 139 -2.71 -15.39 15.83
C ALA A 139 -1.39 -16.12 16.14
N GLN A 140 -0.82 -16.91 15.22
CA GLN A 140 0.47 -17.58 15.42
C GLN A 140 1.64 -16.58 15.45
N ASN A 141 1.57 -15.54 14.60
CA ASN A 141 2.61 -14.50 14.50
C ASN A 141 1.98 -13.09 14.49
N PRO A 142 1.33 -12.67 15.60
CA PRO A 142 0.48 -11.48 15.61
C PRO A 142 1.27 -10.18 15.43
N ILE A 143 2.55 -10.14 15.83
CA ILE A 143 3.41 -8.97 15.60
C ILE A 143 3.69 -8.80 14.10
N ASP A 144 4.06 -9.90 13.44
CA ASP A 144 4.41 -9.90 12.02
C ASP A 144 3.18 -9.60 11.15
N VAL A 145 1.99 -10.04 11.58
CA VAL A 145 0.71 -9.74 10.92
C VAL A 145 0.44 -8.23 10.83
N PHE A 146 0.70 -7.49 11.90
CA PHE A 146 0.54 -6.03 11.89
C PHE A 146 1.72 -5.31 11.25
N ALA A 147 2.93 -5.86 11.31
CA ALA A 147 4.06 -5.35 10.53
C ALA A 147 3.81 -5.50 9.02
N LEU A 148 3.28 -6.63 8.58
CA LEU A 148 2.85 -6.89 7.21
C LEU A 148 1.71 -5.96 6.81
N GLN A 149 0.76 -5.69 7.71
CA GLN A 149 -0.26 -4.67 7.47
C GLN A 149 0.36 -3.30 7.23
N GLN A 150 1.36 -2.89 8.02
CA GLN A 150 2.07 -1.62 7.84
C GLN A 150 2.90 -1.58 6.54
N GLN A 151 3.43 -2.71 6.08
CA GLN A 151 4.15 -2.80 4.80
C GLN A 151 3.20 -2.79 3.61
N THR A 152 2.06 -3.46 3.73
CA THR A 152 0.96 -3.38 2.75
C THR A 152 0.21 -2.05 2.83
N TRP A 153 0.36 -1.28 3.92
CA TRP A 153 -0.12 0.10 4.07
C TRP A 153 0.61 1.08 3.15
N CYS A 154 1.81 0.73 2.67
CA CYS A 154 2.48 1.49 1.61
C CYS A 154 1.74 1.42 0.26
N GLY A 155 0.65 0.65 0.22
CA GLY A 155 -0.37 0.67 -0.82
C GLY A 155 -1.77 0.86 -0.21
N SER A 156 -2.40 2.00 -0.50
CA SER A 156 -3.84 2.21 -0.37
C SER A 156 -4.46 1.93 1.02
N ARG A 157 -4.30 2.79 2.03
CA ARG A 157 -5.36 2.94 3.07
C ARG A 157 -5.38 4.35 3.65
N HIS A 158 -6.60 4.83 3.86
CA HIS A 158 -7.00 6.21 4.13
C HIS A 158 -7.00 7.07 2.86
N PRO A 159 -7.93 8.05 2.73
CA PRO A 159 -7.66 9.17 1.84
C PRO A 159 -6.22 9.61 2.15
N PRO A 160 -5.37 9.86 1.14
CA PRO A 160 -4.06 10.41 1.44
C PRO A 160 -4.30 11.60 2.38
N PRO A 161 -3.59 11.73 3.52
CA PRO A 161 -3.76 12.88 4.41
C PRO A 161 -3.41 14.21 3.71
N ILE A 162 -2.95 14.10 2.47
CA ILE A 162 -2.46 15.13 1.58
C ILE A 162 -3.48 15.21 0.44
N HIS A 163 -4.24 16.32 0.40
CA HIS A 163 -5.13 16.61 -0.72
C HIS A 163 -4.29 16.92 -1.98
N SER A 164 -4.90 16.83 -3.17
CA SER A 164 -4.24 17.25 -4.43
C SER A 164 -3.64 18.65 -4.31
N THR A 165 -4.31 19.55 -3.59
CA THR A 165 -3.84 20.91 -3.30
C THR A 165 -2.56 20.96 -2.47
N ASP A 166 -2.37 20.03 -1.53
CA ASP A 166 -1.15 19.94 -0.72
C ASP A 166 0.01 19.35 -1.54
N LEU A 167 -0.29 18.42 -2.47
CA LEU A 167 0.66 17.90 -3.46
C LEU A 167 1.11 18.98 -4.44
N CYS A 168 0.18 19.78 -4.98
CA CYS A 168 0.51 20.93 -5.82
C CYS A 168 1.44 21.90 -5.07
N ARG A 169 1.11 22.25 -3.81
CA ARG A 169 1.96 23.11 -2.97
C ARG A 169 3.36 22.53 -2.75
N LEU A 170 3.47 21.23 -2.50
CA LEU A 170 4.76 20.55 -2.34
C LEU A 170 5.57 20.59 -3.64
N ALA A 171 4.94 20.30 -4.78
CA ALA A 171 5.58 20.33 -6.08
C ALA A 171 6.02 21.74 -6.49
N HIS A 172 5.20 22.77 -6.25
CA HIS A 172 5.58 24.17 -6.42
C HIS A 172 6.79 24.54 -5.57
N ARG A 173 6.77 24.19 -4.28
CA ARG A 173 7.90 24.46 -3.38
C ARG A 173 9.18 23.77 -3.83
N LEU A 174 9.06 22.56 -4.40
CA LEU A 174 10.19 21.80 -4.90
C LEU A 174 10.77 22.44 -6.18
N LEU A 175 9.91 22.94 -7.07
CA LEU A 175 10.32 23.74 -8.23
C LEU A 175 11.03 25.04 -7.80
N GLU A 176 10.50 25.75 -6.81
CA GLU A 176 11.12 26.96 -6.24
C GLU A 176 12.48 26.66 -5.62
N LEU A 177 12.61 25.58 -4.87
CA LEU A 177 13.89 25.15 -4.28
C LEU A 177 14.90 24.79 -5.37
N CYS A 178 14.49 24.02 -6.38
CA CYS A 178 15.35 23.73 -7.53
C CYS A 178 15.77 25.01 -8.27
N ALA A 179 14.89 26.01 -8.35
CA ALA A 179 15.21 27.31 -8.94
C ALA A 179 16.21 28.11 -8.10
N THR A 180 16.05 28.09 -6.78
CA THR A 180 16.90 28.82 -5.83
C THR A 180 18.30 28.22 -5.77
N GLU A 181 18.41 26.90 -5.85
CA GLU A 181 19.67 26.14 -5.90
C GLU A 181 20.32 26.14 -7.29
N GLY A 182 19.71 26.79 -8.29
CA GLY A 182 20.22 26.87 -9.66
C GLY A 182 20.18 25.55 -10.45
N LEU A 183 19.47 24.54 -9.94
CA LEU A 183 19.25 23.25 -10.62
C LEU A 183 18.27 23.39 -11.78
N LEU A 184 17.30 24.29 -11.63
CA LEU A 184 16.38 24.75 -12.67
C LEU A 184 16.45 26.28 -12.73
N PRO A 185 16.13 26.93 -13.86
CA PRO A 185 15.78 28.33 -13.88
C PRO A 185 14.39 28.51 -13.25
N PRO A 186 14.03 29.75 -12.87
CA PRO A 186 12.67 30.07 -12.48
C PRO A 186 11.70 29.71 -13.61
N LEU A 187 10.73 28.85 -13.31
CA LEU A 187 9.66 28.43 -14.21
C LEU A 187 8.34 28.99 -13.70
N ASP A 188 7.56 29.58 -14.60
CA ASP A 188 6.16 29.90 -14.34
C ASP A 188 5.36 28.66 -14.75
N ALA A 189 5.21 27.74 -13.80
CA ALA A 189 4.64 26.43 -14.05
C ALA A 189 3.30 26.29 -13.34
N GLU A 190 2.29 25.84 -14.07
CA GLU A 190 1.05 25.37 -13.46
C GLU A 190 1.25 23.91 -13.04
N VAL A 191 0.91 23.57 -11.81
CA VAL A 191 1.03 22.20 -11.30
C VAL A 191 -0.35 21.63 -11.03
N ASP A 192 -0.69 20.58 -11.76
CA ASP A 192 -1.85 19.75 -11.46
C ASP A 192 -1.38 18.46 -10.78
N ALA A 193 -2.10 18.01 -9.76
CA ALA A 193 -1.79 16.79 -9.05
C ALA A 193 -3.04 15.95 -8.89
N ARG A 194 -2.97 14.71 -9.36
CA ARG A 194 -4.03 13.72 -9.16
C ARG A 194 -3.51 12.51 -8.41
N VAL A 195 -4.38 11.90 -7.64
CA VAL A 195 -4.11 10.62 -7.00
C VAL A 195 -4.53 9.53 -7.98
N ASP A 196 -3.59 8.72 -8.42
CA ASP A 196 -3.85 7.46 -9.12
C ASP A 196 -3.89 6.36 -8.07
N THR A 197 -5.07 5.79 -7.86
CA THR A 197 -5.33 4.72 -6.90
C THR A 197 -5.30 3.33 -7.54
N GLY A 198 -4.80 3.20 -8.79
CA GLY A 198 -4.70 1.94 -9.49
C GLY A 198 -3.86 0.88 -8.75
N TYR A 199 -4.33 -0.38 -8.80
CA TYR A 199 -3.59 -1.56 -8.32
C TYR A 199 -3.14 -1.51 -6.84
N GLY A 200 -3.86 -0.78 -6.00
CA GLY A 200 -3.59 -0.73 -4.57
C GLY A 200 -2.34 0.07 -4.21
N LEU A 201 -1.85 0.94 -5.09
CA LEU A 201 -0.84 1.94 -4.77
C LEU A 201 -1.46 3.30 -4.98
N ALA A 202 -1.43 4.16 -3.96
CA ALA A 202 -1.69 5.58 -4.18
C ALA A 202 -0.42 6.15 -4.81
N THR A 203 -0.35 6.10 -6.14
CA THR A 203 0.65 6.85 -6.90
C THR A 203 0.11 8.24 -7.13
N TRP A 204 0.88 9.25 -6.74
CA TRP A 204 0.56 10.62 -7.03
C TRP A 204 1.16 10.97 -8.38
N TYR A 205 0.30 11.45 -9.25
CA TYR A 205 0.67 11.94 -10.56
C TYR A 205 0.69 13.46 -10.51
N CYS A 206 1.88 14.02 -10.62
CA CYS A 206 2.10 15.46 -10.68
C CYS A 206 2.40 15.83 -12.13
N GLN A 207 1.56 16.67 -12.70
CA GLN A 207 1.74 17.22 -14.03
C GLN A 207 2.18 18.68 -13.91
N VAL A 208 3.41 18.95 -14.35
CA VAL A 208 4.01 20.28 -14.35
C VAL A 208 3.88 20.83 -15.76
N LYS A 209 3.05 21.84 -15.94
CA LYS A 209 2.80 22.51 -17.22
C LYS A 209 3.65 23.76 -17.31
N VAL A 210 4.44 23.88 -18.37
CA VAL A 210 5.33 25.02 -18.59
C VAL A 210 5.00 25.67 -19.93
N GLY A 211 4.89 27.00 -19.93
CA GLY A 211 4.61 27.78 -21.15
C GLY A 211 5.74 27.69 -22.18
N LEU A 212 5.37 27.39 -23.44
CA LEU A 212 6.31 27.15 -24.54
C LEU A 212 7.23 28.35 -24.84
N ARG A 213 6.74 29.59 -24.66
CA ARG A 213 7.53 30.83 -24.83
C ARG A 213 8.64 30.98 -23.78
N GLN A 214 8.34 30.63 -22.53
CA GLN A 214 9.31 30.71 -21.43
C GLN A 214 10.39 29.64 -21.61
N ALA A 215 9.98 28.44 -22.02
CA ALA A 215 10.90 27.35 -22.26
C ALA A 215 11.84 27.60 -23.45
N ARG A 216 11.34 28.17 -24.55
CA ARG A 216 12.16 28.54 -25.72
C ARG A 216 13.16 29.65 -25.43
N SER A 217 12.77 30.67 -24.65
CA SER A 217 13.65 31.83 -24.38
C SER A 217 14.83 31.50 -23.46
N ARG A 218 14.72 30.48 -22.60
CA ARG A 218 15.75 30.13 -21.62
C ARG A 218 16.61 28.91 -21.95
N TYR A 219 16.11 27.98 -22.77
CA TYR A 219 16.80 26.70 -23.02
C TYR A 219 17.03 26.36 -24.50
N GLY A 220 16.58 27.20 -25.42
CA GLY A 220 16.66 26.90 -26.85
C GLY A 220 15.64 25.86 -27.30
N SER A 221 15.68 25.53 -28.59
CA SER A 221 14.52 24.99 -29.31
C SER A 221 14.21 23.49 -29.12
N ARG A 222 15.04 22.67 -28.45
CA ARG A 222 14.91 21.20 -28.63
C ARG A 222 15.05 20.23 -27.44
N LEU A 223 15.58 20.59 -26.26
CA LEU A 223 15.95 19.55 -25.26
C LEU A 223 15.69 19.93 -23.79
N TRP A 224 14.59 20.63 -23.50
CA TRP A 224 14.37 21.20 -22.16
C TRP A 224 13.42 20.39 -21.27
N ARG A 225 12.63 19.47 -21.84
CA ARG A 225 11.75 18.58 -21.05
C ARG A 225 12.55 17.60 -20.19
N GLU A 226 13.58 16.99 -20.77
CA GLU A 226 14.41 15.96 -20.11
C GLU A 226 15.15 16.50 -18.88
N PRO A 227 15.86 17.65 -18.91
CA PRO A 227 16.52 18.21 -17.74
C PRO A 227 15.56 18.53 -16.59
N ILE A 228 14.36 19.02 -16.89
CA ILE A 228 13.35 19.31 -15.87
C ILE A 228 12.85 18.00 -15.24
N VAL A 229 12.52 17.01 -16.06
CA VAL A 229 12.09 15.68 -15.58
C VAL A 229 13.19 15.04 -14.74
N GLU A 230 14.44 15.03 -15.21
CA GLU A 230 15.57 14.44 -14.50
C GLU A 230 15.83 15.11 -13.16
N THR A 231 15.83 16.45 -13.13
CA THR A 231 16.06 17.22 -11.90
C THR A 231 14.95 16.95 -10.87
N LEU A 232 13.69 16.91 -11.31
CA LEU A 232 12.56 16.60 -10.44
C LEU A 232 12.57 15.14 -9.98
N GLU A 233 12.90 14.18 -10.86
CA GLU A 233 13.03 12.77 -10.47
C GLU A 233 14.15 12.58 -9.43
N LEU A 234 15.29 13.26 -9.58
CA LEU A 234 16.39 13.24 -8.62
C LEU A 234 15.99 13.85 -7.28
N ALA A 235 15.35 15.03 -7.30
CA ALA A 235 14.89 15.69 -6.10
C ALA A 235 13.84 14.87 -5.33
N LEU A 236 13.06 14.02 -6.03
CA LEU A 236 12.05 13.15 -5.43
C LEU A 236 12.60 11.81 -4.91
N ILE A 237 13.89 11.51 -5.11
CA ILE A 237 14.53 10.27 -4.61
C ILE A 237 14.28 10.03 -3.11
N PRO A 238 14.41 11.00 -2.19
CA PRO A 238 14.20 10.77 -0.76
C PRO A 238 12.81 10.22 -0.43
N TRP A 239 11.78 10.73 -1.12
CA TRP A 239 10.39 10.29 -0.95
C TRP A 239 10.14 8.91 -1.59
N ASN A 240 10.69 8.66 -2.78
CA ASN A 240 10.55 7.37 -3.47
C ASN A 240 11.40 6.24 -2.82
N ARG A 241 12.51 6.56 -2.14
CA ARG A 241 13.33 5.60 -1.38
C ARG A 241 12.67 5.09 -0.10
N ALA A 242 11.76 5.87 0.48
CA ALA A 242 11.04 5.49 1.69
C ALA A 242 10.03 4.35 1.44
N VAL A 243 9.71 4.08 0.17
CA VAL A 243 8.81 2.98 -0.22
C VAL A 243 9.58 1.94 -1.01
N LEU A 244 9.75 0.76 -0.40
CA LEU A 244 10.38 -0.40 -1.04
C LEU A 244 9.30 -1.43 -1.38
N ARG A 245 9.28 -1.89 -2.63
CA ARG A 245 8.46 -2.99 -3.12
C ARG A 245 9.36 -3.97 -3.87
N ASP A 246 9.24 -5.25 -3.57
CA ASP A 246 10.04 -6.32 -4.20
C ASP A 246 11.57 -6.05 -4.14
N GLY A 247 12.02 -5.42 -3.04
CA GLY A 247 13.43 -5.04 -2.84
C GLY A 247 13.91 -3.85 -3.68
N ARG A 248 13.01 -3.12 -4.35
CA ARG A 248 13.32 -1.94 -5.18
C ARG A 248 12.56 -0.72 -4.69
N ALA A 249 13.13 0.48 -4.89
CA ALA A 249 12.43 1.74 -4.63
C ALA A 249 11.22 1.86 -5.57
N TRP A 250 10.04 2.02 -5.00
CA TRP A 250 8.81 2.22 -5.74
C TRP A 250 8.49 3.70 -5.85
N ARG A 251 8.10 4.16 -7.05
CA ARG A 251 7.79 5.57 -7.30
C ARG A 251 6.40 5.88 -6.77
N LEU A 252 6.31 6.60 -5.65
CA LEU A 252 5.06 7.16 -5.15
C LEU A 252 4.67 8.42 -5.91
N LEU A 253 5.66 9.28 -6.22
CA LEU A 253 5.47 10.52 -6.95
C LEU A 253 5.99 10.33 -8.37
N ARG A 254 5.08 10.39 -9.34
CA ARG A 254 5.40 10.40 -10.77
C ARG A 254 5.21 11.81 -11.30
N VAL A 255 6.24 12.33 -11.96
CA VAL A 255 6.20 13.66 -12.56
C VAL A 255 6.09 13.52 -14.07
N GLU A 256 5.15 14.24 -14.66
CA GLU A 256 5.11 14.49 -16.10
C GLU A 256 5.25 15.98 -16.34
N VAL A 257 6.14 16.35 -17.25
CA VAL A 257 6.23 17.73 -17.72
C VAL A 257 5.47 17.84 -19.04
N LEU A 258 4.47 18.73 -19.07
CA LEU A 258 3.73 19.11 -20.27
C LEU A 258 4.15 20.50 -20.73
N ILE A 259 4.05 20.69 -22.04
CA ILE A 259 4.39 21.93 -22.70
C ILE A 259 3.10 22.46 -23.30
N GLU A 260 2.69 23.64 -22.88
CA GLU A 260 1.48 24.29 -23.41
C GLU A 260 1.88 25.55 -24.20
N ASP A 261 1.33 25.67 -25.41
CA ASP A 261 1.33 26.92 -26.17
C ASP A 261 0.27 27.83 -25.53
N VAL A 262 0.70 28.61 -24.54
CA VAL A 262 -0.08 29.73 -23.97
C VAL A 262 0.22 31.01 -24.75
#